data_AF-A0A971VL46-F1
#
_entry.id   AF-A0A971VL46-F1
#
_cell.length_a   1.000
_cell.length_b   1.000
_cell.length_c   1.000
_cell.angle_alpha   90.00
_cell.angle_beta   90.00
_cell.angle_gamma   90.00
#
_symmetry.space_group_name_H-M   'P 1'
#
loop_
_entity.id
_entity.type
_entity.pdbx_description
1 polymer ?
#
loop_
_entity_poly.entity_id
_entity_poly.type
_entity_poly.pdbx_seq_one_letter_code
_entity_poly.pdbx_strand_id
1 'polypeptide(L)'
;MHIRLDESKEVCRADFVRKFVKCRFPSREQAVNAASSLGMDIDREFYCVALISALPPEKKGLELLHALFADNEDVHGYGMEILEQEQYLFVLFSDSEETIETWINRAKITLSALDNEVVIAVSSFHSDFSEATNAYFEASTAYDNRFVMGNEHVLWFSDVSSAAKDIEPFTENYLDGFRRALYAGDANALHDRIDELFQILKTKKFSLFAFRIIYNEMISMLLNKYLSYDGVSEQSTKYYDIFELSRCRRISDLTEILRQLCNDILVKEEQNLPDEDPVIGKVIDYIRENYTDPGLSMGTIASMHGMSAANLSLKYKEQTGMYPSEYLLLLRMEKAKELLSETDMSIQDIGTTVGYYDSSSFIRRFKQHMGVTPAKYRTLMKNVT
;
A
#
# COMPACT_ATOMS: atom_id res chain seq x y z
N MET A 1 -45.57 -17.80 -1.30
CA MET A 1 -44.89 -18.51 -0.19
C MET A 1 -43.50 -19.03 -0.57
N HIS A 2 -43.16 -19.21 -1.87
CA HIS A 2 -41.83 -19.62 -2.32
C HIS A 2 -40.73 -18.53 -2.21
N ILE A 3 -41.05 -17.25 -2.42
CA ILE A 3 -40.06 -16.15 -2.43
C ILE A 3 -39.32 -15.99 -1.08
N ARG A 4 -40.02 -16.21 0.06
CA ARG A 4 -39.42 -16.11 1.41
C ARG A 4 -38.44 -17.25 1.75
N LEU A 5 -38.55 -18.40 1.09
CA LEU A 5 -37.70 -19.57 1.37
C LEU A 5 -36.37 -19.48 0.59
N ASP A 6 -36.39 -18.94 -0.62
CA ASP A 6 -35.17 -18.74 -1.43
C ASP A 6 -34.30 -17.60 -0.89
N GLU A 7 -34.89 -16.47 -0.48
CA GLU A 7 -34.18 -15.40 0.23
C GLU A 7 -33.55 -15.90 1.53
N SER A 8 -34.23 -16.78 2.28
CA SER A 8 -33.69 -17.37 3.50
C SER A 8 -32.48 -18.29 3.24
N LYS A 9 -32.45 -19.00 2.10
CA LYS A 9 -31.33 -19.88 1.75
C LYS A 9 -30.11 -19.10 1.32
N GLU A 10 -30.28 -18.06 0.51
CA GLU A 10 -29.18 -17.17 0.10
C GLU A 10 -28.49 -16.53 1.30
N VAL A 11 -29.26 -16.03 2.28
CA VAL A 11 -28.71 -15.46 3.53
C VAL A 11 -27.93 -16.52 4.31
N CYS A 12 -28.41 -17.75 4.40
CA CYS A 12 -27.70 -18.84 5.08
C CYS A 12 -26.40 -19.23 4.35
N ARG A 13 -26.39 -19.23 3.00
CA ARG A 13 -25.19 -19.49 2.20
C ARG A 13 -24.14 -18.39 2.39
N ALA A 14 -24.56 -17.13 2.41
CA ALA A 14 -23.67 -16.00 2.71
C ALA A 14 -23.07 -16.08 4.13
N ASP A 15 -23.87 -16.47 5.13
CA ASP A 15 -23.39 -16.69 6.50
C ASP A 15 -22.42 -17.88 6.59
N PHE A 16 -22.66 -18.95 5.83
CA PHE A 16 -21.73 -20.07 5.71
C PHE A 16 -20.38 -19.59 5.16
N VAL A 17 -20.37 -18.88 4.02
CA VAL A 17 -19.14 -18.35 3.39
C VAL A 17 -18.37 -17.49 4.39
N ARG A 18 -19.06 -16.59 5.10
CA ARG A 18 -18.45 -15.76 6.15
C ARG A 18 -17.80 -16.57 7.27
N LYS A 19 -18.45 -17.66 7.72
CA LYS A 19 -17.91 -18.56 8.76
C LYS A 19 -16.73 -19.37 8.24
N PHE A 20 -16.79 -19.79 6.98
CA PHE A 20 -15.75 -20.56 6.31
C PHE A 20 -14.44 -19.76 6.23
N VAL A 21 -14.46 -18.57 5.65
CA VAL A 21 -13.26 -17.72 5.55
C VAL A 21 -12.72 -17.25 6.89
N LYS A 22 -13.53 -17.30 7.97
CA LYS A 22 -13.10 -17.02 9.35
C LYS A 22 -12.60 -18.27 10.10
N CYS A 23 -12.43 -19.39 9.40
CA CYS A 23 -12.05 -20.70 9.95
C CYS A 23 -12.89 -21.09 11.18
N ARG A 24 -14.22 -20.87 11.11
CA ARG A 24 -15.14 -21.18 12.23
C ARG A 24 -15.63 -22.62 12.25
N PHE A 25 -15.17 -23.45 11.31
CA PHE A 25 -15.44 -24.87 11.28
C PHE A 25 -14.26 -25.65 11.87
N PRO A 26 -14.48 -26.49 12.90
CA PRO A 26 -13.45 -27.30 13.53
C PRO A 26 -12.77 -28.33 12.61
N SER A 27 -13.44 -28.79 11.56
CA SER A 27 -12.91 -29.77 10.61
C SER A 27 -13.57 -29.65 9.24
N ARG A 28 -12.91 -30.20 8.20
CA ARG A 28 -13.44 -30.32 6.84
C ARG A 28 -14.80 -31.02 6.81
N GLU A 29 -14.93 -32.14 7.52
CA GLU A 29 -16.19 -32.90 7.59
C GLU A 29 -17.37 -32.05 8.12
N GLN A 30 -17.14 -31.25 9.17
CA GLN A 30 -18.19 -30.38 9.71
C GLN A 30 -18.56 -29.25 8.74
N ALA A 31 -17.58 -28.69 8.04
CA ALA A 31 -17.83 -27.70 7.00
C ALA A 31 -18.64 -28.28 5.85
N VAL A 32 -18.26 -29.47 5.33
CA VAL A 32 -18.96 -30.18 4.26
C VAL A 32 -20.39 -30.50 4.66
N ASN A 33 -20.62 -31.07 5.85
CA ASN A 33 -21.97 -31.38 6.33
C ASN A 33 -22.86 -30.14 6.44
N ALA A 34 -22.31 -29.03 6.95
CA ALA A 34 -23.04 -27.76 7.03
C ALA A 34 -23.36 -27.20 5.63
N ALA A 35 -22.41 -27.27 4.70
CA ALA A 35 -22.58 -26.83 3.31
C ALA A 35 -23.64 -27.67 2.56
N SER A 36 -23.59 -29.00 2.67
CA SER A 36 -24.55 -29.89 2.02
C SER A 36 -25.99 -29.63 2.49
N SER A 37 -26.19 -29.25 3.76
CA SER A 37 -27.53 -28.88 4.27
C SER A 37 -28.12 -27.63 3.58
N LEU A 38 -27.27 -26.80 2.98
CA LEU A 38 -27.62 -25.61 2.21
C LEU A 38 -27.63 -25.86 0.69
N GLY A 39 -27.43 -27.12 0.27
CA GLY A 39 -27.27 -27.50 -1.13
C GLY A 39 -26.01 -26.90 -1.76
N MET A 40 -24.93 -26.78 -0.98
CA MET A 40 -23.63 -26.34 -1.45
C MET A 40 -22.71 -27.55 -1.57
N ASP A 41 -21.99 -27.63 -2.69
CA ASP A 41 -20.99 -28.65 -2.94
C ASP A 41 -19.60 -28.03 -2.84
N ILE A 42 -18.94 -28.31 -1.72
CA ILE A 42 -17.62 -27.77 -1.39
C ILE A 42 -16.57 -28.86 -1.20
N ASP A 43 -16.97 -30.13 -1.25
CA ASP A 43 -16.04 -31.25 -1.03
C ASP A 43 -15.30 -31.55 -2.34
N ARG A 44 -14.30 -30.71 -2.60
CA ARG A 44 -13.43 -30.74 -3.77
C ARG A 44 -11.98 -30.70 -3.34
N GLU A 45 -11.07 -31.14 -4.20
CA GLU A 45 -9.64 -31.19 -3.86
C GLU A 45 -9.07 -29.80 -3.57
N PHE A 46 -9.45 -28.80 -4.38
CA PHE A 46 -8.92 -27.45 -4.30
C PHE A 46 -10.01 -26.40 -4.09
N TYR A 47 -9.61 -25.30 -3.45
CA TYR A 47 -10.37 -24.06 -3.43
C TYR A 47 -9.47 -22.82 -3.52
N CYS A 48 -10.05 -21.70 -3.93
CA CYS A 48 -9.44 -20.39 -3.82
C CYS A 48 -10.48 -19.34 -3.42
N VAL A 49 -10.02 -18.19 -2.92
CA VAL A 49 -10.86 -17.03 -2.63
C VAL A 49 -10.68 -16.00 -3.73
N ALA A 50 -11.78 -15.48 -4.26
CA ALA A 50 -11.81 -14.40 -5.23
C ALA A 50 -12.55 -13.18 -4.66
N LEU A 51 -11.92 -12.00 -4.74
CA LEU A 51 -12.54 -10.71 -4.47
C LEU A 51 -12.80 -10.00 -5.79
N ILE A 52 -14.06 -9.62 -6.00
CA ILE A 52 -14.53 -8.95 -7.21
C ILE A 52 -15.01 -7.55 -6.80
N SER A 53 -14.55 -6.50 -7.48
CA SER A 53 -15.05 -5.15 -7.24
C SER A 53 -16.56 -5.05 -7.48
N ALA A 54 -17.25 -4.15 -6.77
CA ALA A 54 -18.66 -3.88 -7.05
C ALA A 54 -18.89 -3.56 -8.53
N LEU A 55 -20.03 -4.03 -9.03
CA LEU A 55 -20.57 -3.70 -10.33
C LEU A 55 -21.51 -2.49 -10.18
N PRO A 56 -21.75 -1.71 -11.25
CA PRO A 56 -22.64 -0.56 -11.19
C PRO A 56 -24.01 -0.93 -10.59
N PRO A 57 -24.60 -0.10 -9.70
CA PRO A 57 -25.78 -0.44 -8.88
C PRO A 57 -27.05 -0.77 -9.69
N GLU A 58 -27.09 -0.40 -10.97
CA GLU A 58 -28.17 -0.75 -11.90
C GLU A 58 -28.16 -2.23 -12.30
N LYS A 59 -27.02 -2.90 -12.12
CA LYS A 59 -26.83 -4.32 -12.42
C LYS A 59 -26.89 -5.07 -11.10
N LYS A 60 -27.81 -6.02 -10.99
CA LYS A 60 -27.91 -6.92 -9.84
C LYS A 60 -26.66 -7.82 -9.76
N GLY A 61 -25.57 -7.28 -9.18
CA GLY A 61 -24.22 -7.81 -9.33
C GLY A 61 -24.08 -9.25 -8.89
N LEU A 62 -24.66 -9.62 -7.74
CA LEU A 62 -24.62 -10.99 -7.23
C LEU A 62 -25.40 -11.97 -8.11
N GLU A 63 -26.57 -11.59 -8.64
CA GLU A 63 -27.35 -12.44 -9.56
C GLU A 63 -26.57 -12.72 -10.85
N LEU A 64 -25.88 -11.70 -11.38
CA LEU A 64 -25.02 -11.85 -12.55
C LEU A 64 -23.83 -12.77 -12.27
N LEU A 65 -23.16 -12.58 -11.13
CA LEU A 65 -22.02 -13.42 -10.74
C LEU A 65 -22.46 -14.87 -10.50
N HIS A 66 -23.62 -15.10 -9.89
CA HIS A 66 -24.20 -16.44 -9.75
C HIS A 66 -24.54 -17.07 -11.12
N ALA A 67 -25.03 -16.27 -12.09
CA ALA A 67 -25.29 -16.76 -13.44
C ALA A 67 -24.02 -17.24 -14.16
N LEU A 68 -22.84 -16.72 -13.83
CA LEU A 68 -21.57 -17.19 -14.41
C LEU A 68 -21.22 -18.64 -14.01
N PHE A 69 -21.83 -19.17 -12.95
CA PHE A 69 -21.68 -20.57 -12.54
C PHE A 69 -22.72 -21.51 -13.16
N ALA A 70 -23.78 -20.98 -13.78
CA ALA A 70 -24.88 -21.80 -14.30
C ALA A 70 -24.45 -22.74 -15.44
N ASP A 71 -23.40 -22.38 -16.16
CA ASP A 71 -22.90 -23.11 -17.35
C ASP A 71 -21.65 -23.97 -17.08
N ASN A 72 -21.22 -24.12 -15.81
CA ASN A 72 -20.02 -24.88 -15.47
C ASN A 72 -20.24 -25.80 -14.26
N GLU A 73 -20.41 -27.10 -14.52
CA GLU A 73 -20.62 -28.12 -13.49
C GLU A 73 -19.35 -28.43 -12.67
N ASP A 74 -18.17 -28.08 -13.19
CA ASP A 74 -16.88 -28.45 -12.60
C ASP A 74 -16.33 -27.39 -11.62
N VAL A 75 -16.96 -26.21 -11.53
CA VAL A 75 -16.59 -25.13 -10.60
C VAL A 75 -17.79 -24.74 -9.75
N HIS A 76 -17.68 -24.98 -8.44
CA HIS A 76 -18.71 -24.58 -7.49
C HIS A 76 -18.29 -23.29 -6.78
N GLY A 77 -19.00 -22.20 -7.05
CA GLY A 77 -18.74 -20.91 -6.43
C GLY A 77 -19.85 -20.47 -5.50
N TYR A 78 -19.47 -19.97 -4.33
CA TYR A 78 -20.39 -19.41 -3.36
C TYR A 78 -19.88 -18.08 -2.86
N GLY A 79 -20.74 -17.06 -2.93
CA GLY A 79 -20.32 -15.69 -2.64
C GLY A 79 -21.24 -14.93 -1.70
N MET A 80 -20.72 -13.79 -1.26
CA MET A 80 -21.44 -12.80 -0.47
C MET A 80 -20.95 -11.39 -0.79
N GLU A 81 -21.81 -10.42 -0.56
CA GLU A 81 -21.46 -9.00 -0.66
C GLU A 81 -20.83 -8.49 0.65
N ILE A 82 -19.74 -7.73 0.53
CA ILE A 82 -19.05 -7.02 1.60
C ILE A 82 -19.41 -5.53 1.48
N LEU A 83 -20.45 -5.13 2.21
CA LEU A 83 -21.04 -3.79 2.14
C LEU A 83 -20.06 -2.66 2.49
N GLU A 84 -19.16 -2.87 3.45
CA GLU A 84 -18.20 -1.84 3.90
C GLU A 84 -17.12 -1.51 2.84
N GLN A 85 -16.89 -2.42 1.89
CA GLN A 85 -15.79 -2.33 0.94
C GLN A 85 -16.27 -2.29 -0.53
N GLU A 86 -17.59 -2.32 -0.77
CA GLU A 86 -18.20 -2.41 -2.10
C GLU A 86 -17.55 -3.52 -2.95
N GLN A 87 -17.52 -4.74 -2.40
CA GLN A 87 -16.88 -5.90 -3.01
C GLN A 87 -17.76 -7.14 -2.88
N TYR A 88 -17.56 -8.10 -3.79
CA TYR A 88 -18.08 -9.44 -3.67
C TYR A 88 -16.95 -10.40 -3.34
N LEU A 89 -17.14 -11.22 -2.31
CA LEU A 89 -16.25 -12.32 -1.97
C LEU A 89 -16.87 -13.61 -2.48
N PHE A 90 -16.10 -14.39 -3.23
CA PHE A 90 -16.43 -15.73 -3.67
C PHE A 90 -15.41 -16.74 -3.17
N VAL A 91 -15.87 -17.91 -2.76
CA VAL A 91 -15.02 -19.09 -2.57
C VAL A 91 -15.37 -20.07 -3.68
N LEU A 92 -14.34 -20.47 -4.44
CA LEU A 92 -14.46 -21.33 -5.61
C LEU A 92 -13.85 -22.69 -5.30
N PHE A 93 -14.57 -23.76 -5.61
CA PHE A 93 -14.18 -25.14 -5.34
C PHE A 93 -14.16 -25.95 -6.64
N SER A 94 -13.12 -26.76 -6.84
CA SER A 94 -12.99 -27.70 -7.97
C SER A 94 -11.95 -28.78 -7.67
N ASP A 95 -11.98 -29.88 -8.40
CA ASP A 95 -10.95 -30.93 -8.32
C ASP A 95 -9.71 -30.60 -9.19
N SER A 96 -9.71 -29.44 -9.87
CA SER A 96 -8.59 -29.00 -10.70
C SER A 96 -8.38 -27.48 -10.60
N GLU A 97 -7.14 -27.08 -10.29
CA GLU A 97 -6.70 -25.68 -10.31
C GLU A 97 -6.90 -25.04 -11.69
N GLU A 98 -6.59 -25.78 -12.77
CA GLU A 98 -6.70 -25.31 -14.16
C GLU A 98 -8.16 -24.99 -14.54
N THR A 99 -9.11 -25.76 -14.01
CA THR A 99 -10.55 -25.52 -14.23
C THR A 99 -11.00 -24.22 -13.58
N ILE A 100 -10.57 -23.97 -12.33
CA ILE A 100 -10.85 -22.72 -11.63
C ILE A 100 -10.22 -21.54 -12.38
N GLU A 101 -8.95 -21.65 -12.77
CA GLU A 101 -8.25 -20.60 -13.51
C GLU A 101 -8.95 -20.25 -14.83
N THR A 102 -9.34 -21.26 -15.60
CA THR A 102 -10.08 -21.09 -16.85
C THR A 102 -11.41 -20.39 -16.63
N TRP A 103 -12.14 -20.77 -15.57
CA TRP A 103 -13.42 -20.14 -15.22
C TRP A 103 -13.23 -18.68 -14.81
N ILE A 104 -12.26 -18.36 -13.96
CA ILE A 104 -12.00 -16.99 -13.50
C ILE A 104 -11.59 -16.09 -14.67
N ASN A 105 -10.73 -16.57 -15.57
CA ASN A 105 -10.32 -15.82 -16.75
C ASN A 105 -11.52 -15.54 -17.68
N ARG A 106 -12.45 -16.49 -17.83
CA ARG A 106 -13.70 -16.28 -18.56
C ARG A 106 -14.60 -15.26 -17.87
N ALA A 107 -14.76 -15.38 -16.55
CA ALA A 107 -15.53 -14.43 -15.75
C ALA A 107 -14.96 -13.00 -15.89
N LYS A 108 -13.63 -12.86 -15.88
CA LYS A 108 -12.94 -11.59 -16.12
C LYS A 108 -13.32 -10.98 -17.47
N ILE A 109 -13.27 -11.75 -18.55
CA ILE A 109 -13.66 -11.28 -19.89
C ILE A 109 -15.12 -10.82 -19.91
N THR A 110 -16.04 -11.64 -19.38
CA THR A 110 -17.48 -11.32 -19.37
C THR A 110 -17.79 -10.07 -18.55
N LEU A 111 -17.19 -9.94 -17.37
CA LEU A 111 -17.40 -8.78 -16.50
C LEU A 111 -16.74 -7.52 -17.07
N SER A 112 -15.57 -7.63 -17.70
CA SER A 112 -14.91 -6.50 -18.36
C SER A 112 -15.65 -5.98 -19.59
N ALA A 113 -16.50 -6.79 -20.23
CA ALA A 113 -17.42 -6.33 -21.27
C ALA A 113 -18.55 -5.45 -20.71
N LEU A 114 -18.85 -5.57 -19.41
CA LEU A 114 -19.91 -4.82 -18.74
C LEU A 114 -19.40 -3.56 -18.05
N ASP A 115 -18.19 -3.61 -17.53
CA ASP A 115 -17.45 -2.51 -16.92
C ASP A 115 -15.94 -2.80 -17.02
N ASN A 116 -15.23 -1.96 -17.77
CA ASN A 116 -13.80 -2.13 -17.99
C ASN A 116 -12.96 -1.87 -16.72
N GLU A 117 -13.56 -1.29 -15.68
CA GLU A 117 -12.87 -1.04 -14.41
C GLU A 117 -12.89 -2.24 -13.45
N VAL A 118 -13.64 -3.30 -13.75
CA VAL A 118 -13.81 -4.47 -12.86
C VAL A 118 -12.47 -5.10 -12.50
N VAL A 119 -12.26 -5.32 -11.20
CA VAL A 119 -11.09 -6.01 -10.65
C VAL A 119 -11.53 -7.37 -10.13
N ILE A 120 -10.77 -8.41 -10.47
CA ILE A 120 -10.86 -9.74 -9.87
C ILE A 120 -9.49 -10.06 -9.28
N ALA A 121 -9.44 -10.27 -7.97
CA ALA A 121 -8.23 -10.64 -7.25
C ALA A 121 -8.40 -11.98 -6.56
N VAL A 122 -7.40 -12.87 -6.70
CA VAL A 122 -7.53 -14.28 -6.35
C VAL A 122 -6.36 -14.70 -5.48
N SER A 123 -6.63 -15.51 -4.45
CA SER A 123 -5.63 -16.16 -3.61
C SER A 123 -4.81 -17.21 -4.39
N SER A 124 -3.83 -17.82 -3.73
CA SER A 124 -3.32 -19.12 -4.19
C SER A 124 -4.37 -20.22 -4.01
N PHE A 125 -4.12 -21.38 -4.60
CA PHE A 125 -4.94 -22.57 -4.42
C PHE A 125 -4.62 -23.26 -3.10
N HIS A 126 -5.65 -23.73 -2.41
CA HIS A 126 -5.56 -24.40 -1.12
C HIS A 126 -6.35 -25.70 -1.15
N SER A 127 -5.91 -26.69 -0.39
CA SER A 127 -6.62 -27.97 -0.19
C SER A 127 -7.06 -28.19 1.26
N ASP A 128 -6.43 -27.49 2.21
CA ASP A 128 -6.82 -27.51 3.62
C ASP A 128 -7.75 -26.33 3.95
N PHE A 129 -8.94 -26.64 4.48
CA PHE A 129 -9.92 -25.65 4.90
C PHE A 129 -9.45 -24.81 6.09
N SER A 130 -8.44 -25.27 6.84
CA SER A 130 -7.81 -24.47 7.90
C SER A 130 -7.11 -23.20 7.36
N GLU A 131 -6.75 -23.20 6.07
CA GLU A 131 -6.10 -22.07 5.39
C GLU A 131 -7.09 -21.03 4.87
N ALA A 132 -8.40 -21.19 5.06
CA ALA A 132 -9.41 -20.32 4.43
C ALA A 132 -9.28 -18.85 4.84
N THR A 133 -8.83 -18.58 6.06
CA THR A 133 -8.48 -17.21 6.52
C THR A 133 -7.25 -16.66 5.79
N ASN A 134 -6.23 -17.50 5.55
CA ASN A 134 -5.06 -17.08 4.78
C ASN A 134 -5.44 -16.80 3.32
N ALA A 135 -6.21 -17.69 2.69
CA ALA A 135 -6.72 -17.51 1.33
C ALA A 135 -7.46 -16.16 1.18
N TYR A 136 -8.30 -15.79 2.15
CA TYR A 136 -8.92 -14.47 2.15
C TYR A 136 -7.91 -13.32 2.24
N PHE A 137 -6.92 -13.41 3.13
CA PHE A 137 -5.88 -12.38 3.24
C PHE A 137 -5.01 -12.28 1.98
N GLU A 138 -4.74 -13.39 1.31
CA GLU A 138 -4.03 -13.43 0.03
C GLU A 138 -4.82 -12.72 -1.08
N ALA A 139 -6.10 -13.06 -1.24
CA ALA A 139 -6.98 -12.40 -2.20
C ALA A 139 -7.14 -10.90 -1.90
N SER A 140 -7.27 -10.52 -0.62
CA SER A 140 -7.28 -9.13 -0.18
C SER A 140 -5.97 -8.41 -0.50
N THR A 141 -4.83 -9.07 -0.30
CA THR A 141 -3.52 -8.51 -0.63
C THR A 141 -3.40 -8.30 -2.14
N ALA A 142 -3.84 -9.27 -2.95
CA ALA A 142 -3.87 -9.13 -4.40
C ALA A 142 -4.80 -7.99 -4.85
N TYR A 143 -5.96 -7.84 -4.20
CA TYR A 143 -6.90 -6.76 -4.49
C TYR A 143 -6.33 -5.38 -4.16
N ASP A 144 -5.58 -5.27 -3.06
CA ASP A 144 -4.89 -4.02 -2.70
C ASP A 144 -3.77 -3.66 -3.70
N ASN A 145 -3.20 -4.65 -4.40
CA ASN A 145 -2.19 -4.46 -5.45
C ASN A 145 -2.75 -4.00 -6.79
N ARG A 146 -4.09 -3.91 -6.95
CA ARG A 146 -4.75 -3.47 -8.20
C ARG A 146 -4.25 -2.15 -8.76
N PHE A 147 -3.79 -1.25 -7.88
CA PHE A 147 -3.27 0.05 -8.27
C PHE A 147 -2.03 -0.06 -9.16
N VAL A 148 -1.15 -1.03 -8.88
CA VAL A 148 0.13 -1.22 -9.58
C VAL A 148 -0.02 -2.19 -10.76
N MET A 149 -0.74 -3.29 -10.55
CA MET A 149 -0.88 -4.32 -11.58
C MET A 149 -1.94 -3.97 -12.63
N GLY A 150 -2.70 -2.89 -12.41
CA GLY A 150 -3.84 -2.53 -13.24
C GLY A 150 -5.01 -3.50 -13.05
N ASN A 151 -5.94 -3.46 -13.99
CA ASN A 151 -7.16 -4.27 -13.97
C ASN A 151 -7.44 -4.94 -15.32
N GLU A 152 -6.47 -5.00 -16.22
CA GLU A 152 -6.65 -5.65 -17.53
C GLU A 152 -6.78 -7.17 -17.39
N HIS A 153 -6.08 -7.76 -16.42
CA HIS A 153 -6.05 -9.19 -16.15
C HIS A 153 -6.53 -9.50 -14.72
N VAL A 154 -6.71 -10.79 -14.43
CA VAL A 154 -6.95 -11.30 -13.08
C VAL A 154 -5.70 -11.08 -12.22
N LEU A 155 -5.88 -10.61 -11.00
CA LEU A 155 -4.79 -10.34 -10.06
C LEU A 155 -4.56 -11.54 -9.15
N TRP A 156 -3.57 -12.38 -9.46
CA TRP A 156 -3.24 -13.55 -8.66
C TRP A 156 -2.29 -13.20 -7.52
N PHE A 157 -2.52 -13.76 -6.34
CA PHE A 157 -1.61 -13.58 -5.20
C PHE A 157 -0.22 -14.15 -5.49
N SER A 158 -0.11 -15.24 -6.25
CA SER A 158 1.17 -15.81 -6.69
C SER A 158 2.03 -14.79 -7.47
N ASP A 159 1.40 -13.98 -8.33
CA ASP A 159 2.07 -12.90 -9.05
C ASP A 159 2.57 -11.82 -8.09
N VAL A 160 1.76 -11.43 -7.11
CA VAL A 160 2.14 -10.45 -6.07
C VAL A 160 3.28 -10.96 -5.19
N SER A 161 3.22 -12.22 -4.77
CA SER A 161 4.23 -12.82 -3.89
C SER A 161 5.56 -13.06 -4.60
N SER A 162 5.55 -13.38 -5.90
CA SER A 162 6.77 -13.54 -6.71
C SER A 162 7.50 -12.20 -6.90
N ALA A 163 6.74 -11.12 -7.10
CA ALA A 163 7.25 -9.77 -7.34
C ALA A 163 7.85 -9.08 -6.10
N ALA A 164 7.73 -9.69 -4.92
CA ALA A 164 8.33 -9.19 -3.68
C ALA A 164 9.79 -9.62 -3.49
N LYS A 165 10.34 -10.50 -4.34
CA LYS A 165 11.71 -11.04 -4.20
C LYS A 165 12.79 -10.19 -4.89
N ASP A 166 12.44 -9.28 -5.79
CA ASP A 166 13.39 -8.52 -6.64
C ASP A 166 13.56 -7.04 -6.24
N ILE A 167 13.24 -6.69 -4.99
CA ILE A 167 13.14 -5.29 -4.53
C ILE A 167 14.52 -4.60 -4.45
N GLU A 168 15.59 -5.34 -4.17
CA GLU A 168 16.82 -4.76 -3.67
C GLU A 168 17.74 -4.12 -4.73
N PRO A 169 18.12 -4.78 -5.85
CA PRO A 169 19.13 -4.23 -6.75
C PRO A 169 18.63 -3.05 -7.59
N PHE A 170 17.31 -2.99 -7.82
CA PHE A 170 16.69 -1.96 -8.65
C PHE A 170 16.50 -0.65 -7.89
N THR A 171 16.08 -0.73 -6.62
CA THR A 171 15.59 0.43 -5.88
C THR A 171 16.73 1.41 -5.56
N GLU A 172 17.89 0.94 -5.11
CA GLU A 172 19.02 1.83 -4.80
C GLU A 172 19.60 2.52 -6.04
N ASN A 173 19.90 1.77 -7.10
CA ASN A 173 20.52 2.31 -8.31
C ASN A 173 19.63 3.33 -9.03
N TYR A 174 18.32 3.05 -9.10
CA TYR A 174 17.36 3.96 -9.72
C TYR A 174 17.17 5.22 -8.86
N LEU A 175 16.95 5.07 -7.55
CA LEU A 175 16.73 6.21 -6.65
C LEU A 175 17.95 7.12 -6.56
N ASP A 176 19.18 6.59 -6.60
CA ASP A 176 20.40 7.40 -6.59
C ASP A 176 20.56 8.20 -7.91
N GLY A 177 20.17 7.62 -9.04
CA GLY A 177 20.07 8.32 -10.32
C GLY A 177 19.06 9.47 -10.29
N PHE A 178 17.87 9.22 -9.74
CA PHE A 178 16.85 10.24 -9.56
C PHE A 178 17.29 11.36 -8.61
N ARG A 179 17.91 10.98 -7.48
CA ARG A 179 18.48 11.90 -6.49
C ARG A 179 19.50 12.85 -7.11
N ARG A 180 20.42 12.33 -7.92
CA ARG A 180 21.42 13.13 -8.63
C ARG A 180 20.78 14.12 -9.60
N ALA A 181 19.80 13.70 -10.38
CA ALA A 181 19.07 14.61 -11.29
C ALA A 181 18.35 15.72 -10.51
N LEU A 182 17.72 15.38 -9.38
CA LEU A 182 17.01 16.34 -8.52
C LEU A 182 17.93 17.41 -7.93
N TYR A 183 19.08 17.00 -7.38
CA TYR A 183 20.00 17.95 -6.76
C TYR A 183 20.83 18.74 -7.77
N ALA A 184 21.00 18.22 -8.99
CA ALA A 184 21.63 18.95 -10.09
C ALA A 184 20.70 19.99 -10.73
N GLY A 185 19.40 19.97 -10.43
CA GLY A 185 18.40 20.84 -11.09
C GLY A 185 18.18 20.49 -12.57
N ASP A 186 18.51 19.26 -12.99
CA ASP A 186 18.37 18.85 -14.39
C ASP A 186 16.93 18.38 -14.67
N ALA A 187 16.13 19.31 -15.19
CA ALA A 187 14.73 19.08 -15.54
C ALA A 187 14.52 17.91 -16.51
N ASN A 188 15.37 17.80 -17.54
CA ASN A 188 15.23 16.76 -18.55
C ASN A 188 15.56 15.40 -17.95
N ALA A 189 16.65 15.31 -17.19
CA ALA A 189 17.01 14.08 -16.51
C ALA A 189 15.97 13.64 -15.47
N LEU A 190 15.30 14.58 -14.79
CA LEU A 190 14.20 14.27 -13.86
C LEU A 190 12.99 13.67 -14.57
N HIS A 191 12.54 14.27 -15.68
CA HIS A 191 11.42 13.76 -16.47
C HIS A 191 11.75 12.40 -17.08
N ASP A 192 12.96 12.23 -17.64
CA ASP A 192 13.43 10.95 -18.20
C ASP A 192 13.42 9.83 -17.15
N ARG A 193 13.79 10.13 -15.91
CA ARG A 193 13.74 9.14 -14.81
C ARG A 193 12.30 8.77 -14.47
N ILE A 194 11.39 9.75 -14.35
CA ILE A 194 9.97 9.44 -14.10
C ILE A 194 9.39 8.55 -15.20
N ASP A 195 9.74 8.80 -16.47
CA ASP A 195 9.32 7.96 -17.59
C ASP A 195 9.92 6.56 -17.56
N GLU A 196 11.20 6.45 -17.21
CA GLU A 196 11.85 5.16 -16.98
C GLU A 196 11.13 4.35 -15.90
N LEU A 197 10.81 4.96 -14.75
CA LEU A 197 10.05 4.29 -13.69
C LEU A 197 8.68 3.84 -14.18
N PHE A 198 7.95 4.71 -14.89
CA PHE A 198 6.63 4.37 -15.40
C PHE A 198 6.68 3.15 -16.35
N GLN A 199 7.67 3.10 -17.24
CA GLN A 199 7.86 1.95 -18.13
C GLN A 199 8.25 0.69 -17.36
N ILE A 200 9.11 0.84 -16.36
CA ILE A 200 9.54 -0.28 -15.51
C ILE A 200 8.36 -0.85 -14.73
N LEU A 201 7.48 0.00 -14.20
CA LEU A 201 6.26 -0.42 -13.49
C LEU A 201 5.23 -1.07 -14.42
N LYS A 202 5.19 -0.68 -15.71
CA LYS A 202 4.34 -1.33 -16.71
C LYS A 202 4.86 -2.69 -17.17
N THR A 203 6.18 -2.82 -17.29
CA THR A 203 6.80 -3.97 -17.97
C THR A 203 7.27 -5.06 -17.02
N LYS A 204 7.64 -4.71 -15.79
CA LYS A 204 8.06 -5.68 -14.77
C LYS A 204 6.95 -5.88 -13.73
N LYS A 205 6.81 -7.12 -13.25
CA LYS A 205 5.96 -7.42 -12.11
C LYS A 205 6.63 -6.88 -10.84
N PHE A 206 6.20 -5.73 -10.34
CA PHE A 206 6.57 -5.22 -9.01
C PHE A 206 5.49 -5.55 -8.00
N SER A 207 5.89 -5.86 -6.76
CA SER A 207 4.94 -5.87 -5.65
C SER A 207 4.52 -4.42 -5.31
N LEU A 208 3.27 -4.23 -4.86
CA LEU A 208 2.79 -2.95 -4.32
C LEU A 208 3.69 -2.44 -3.19
N PHE A 209 4.32 -3.34 -2.44
CA PHE A 209 5.27 -2.96 -1.40
C PHE A 209 6.54 -2.31 -1.97
N ALA A 210 7.17 -2.91 -2.98
CA ALA A 210 8.33 -2.35 -3.66
C ALA A 210 8.01 -0.99 -4.29
N PHE A 211 6.87 -0.94 -4.97
CA PHE A 211 6.33 0.30 -5.51
C PHE A 211 6.14 1.37 -4.43
N ARG A 212 5.53 1.00 -3.29
CA ARG A 212 5.35 1.88 -2.12
C ARG A 212 6.66 2.42 -1.58
N ILE A 213 7.72 1.63 -1.57
CA ILE A 213 9.03 2.12 -1.16
C ILE A 213 9.53 3.17 -2.16
N ILE A 214 9.57 2.83 -3.46
CA ILE A 214 10.15 3.69 -4.49
C ILE A 214 9.40 5.03 -4.57
N TYR A 215 8.07 5.00 -4.65
CA TYR A 215 7.33 6.25 -4.81
C TYR A 215 7.33 7.09 -3.55
N ASN A 216 7.26 6.48 -2.34
CA ASN A 216 7.31 7.27 -1.11
C ASN A 216 8.67 7.97 -1.00
N GLU A 217 9.77 7.28 -1.34
CA GLU A 217 11.09 7.89 -1.35
C GLU A 217 11.16 9.04 -2.37
N MET A 218 10.63 8.86 -3.58
CA MET A 218 10.60 9.92 -4.60
C MET A 218 9.76 11.12 -4.19
N ILE A 219 8.55 10.87 -3.67
CA ILE A 219 7.67 11.92 -3.15
C ILE A 219 8.37 12.63 -2.00
N SER A 220 8.99 11.91 -1.06
CA SER A 220 9.76 12.51 0.03
C SER A 220 10.92 13.35 -0.48
N MET A 221 11.70 12.88 -1.46
CA MET A 221 12.80 13.65 -2.05
C MET A 221 12.30 14.92 -2.75
N LEU A 222 11.27 14.81 -3.59
CA LEU A 222 10.68 15.95 -4.29
C LEU A 222 10.02 16.93 -3.33
N LEU A 223 9.26 16.45 -2.35
CA LEU A 223 8.66 17.31 -1.34
C LEU A 223 9.72 18.00 -0.50
N ASN A 224 10.78 17.30 -0.07
CA ASN A 224 11.87 17.93 0.67
C ASN A 224 12.52 19.04 -0.14
N LYS A 225 12.74 18.83 -1.46
CA LYS A 225 13.28 19.85 -2.37
C LYS A 225 12.28 20.99 -2.61
N TYR A 226 11.00 20.70 -2.86
CA TYR A 226 9.96 21.72 -3.06
C TYR A 226 9.75 22.58 -1.82
N LEU A 227 9.64 21.93 -0.67
CA LEU A 227 9.51 22.59 0.62
C LEU A 227 10.73 23.47 0.86
N SER A 228 11.96 23.04 0.53
CA SER A 228 13.17 23.88 0.67
C SER A 228 13.08 25.25 -0.02
N TYR A 229 12.14 25.44 -0.97
CA TYR A 229 11.88 26.71 -1.63
C TYR A 229 10.72 27.55 -1.05
N ASP A 230 9.74 26.97 -0.36
CA ASP A 230 8.45 27.66 -0.09
C ASP A 230 7.94 27.64 1.36
N GLY A 231 8.51 26.82 2.24
CA GLY A 231 7.77 26.48 3.46
C GLY A 231 6.55 25.61 3.18
N VAL A 232 5.88 25.15 4.24
CA VAL A 232 4.53 24.54 4.10
C VAL A 232 3.52 25.65 3.79
N SER A 233 3.14 25.80 2.52
CA SER A 233 2.03 26.60 2.02
C SER A 233 0.77 25.76 1.78
N GLU A 234 -0.41 26.37 1.62
CA GLU A 234 -1.69 25.68 1.35
C GLU A 234 -1.63 24.80 0.07
N GLN A 235 -0.77 25.16 -0.88
CA GLN A 235 -0.49 24.42 -2.12
C GLN A 235 0.44 23.22 -1.89
N SER A 236 1.37 23.27 -0.92
CA SER A 236 2.23 22.13 -0.54
C SER A 236 1.45 21.01 0.17
N THR A 237 0.39 21.35 0.92
CA THR A 237 -0.54 20.39 1.53
C THR A 237 -1.34 19.58 0.53
N LYS A 238 -1.49 20.07 -0.72
CA LYS A 238 -2.16 19.33 -1.81
C LYS A 238 -1.44 18.03 -2.15
N TYR A 239 -0.11 18.01 -2.04
CA TYR A 239 0.72 16.83 -2.34
C TYR A 239 0.95 15.92 -1.11
N TYR A 240 0.73 16.45 0.10
CA TYR A 240 0.73 15.72 1.38
C TYR A 240 -0.64 15.18 1.78
N ASP A 241 -1.69 15.47 0.99
CA ASP A 241 -3.00 15.00 1.33
C ASP A 241 -3.05 13.48 1.16
N ILE A 242 -3.09 12.78 2.30
CA ILE A 242 -3.37 11.34 2.39
C ILE A 242 -4.59 10.99 1.52
N PHE A 243 -5.55 11.91 1.39
CA PHE A 243 -6.71 11.73 0.52
C PHE A 243 -6.35 11.76 -0.96
N GLU A 244 -5.48 12.64 -1.45
CA GLU A 244 -5.10 12.68 -2.88
C GLU A 244 -4.30 11.43 -3.29
N LEU A 245 -3.36 10.97 -2.45
CA LEU A 245 -2.67 9.68 -2.68
C LEU A 245 -3.61 8.47 -2.57
N SER A 246 -4.62 8.53 -1.69
CA SER A 246 -5.66 7.49 -1.60
C SER A 246 -6.63 7.49 -2.79
N ARG A 247 -6.69 8.60 -3.55
CA ARG A 247 -7.54 8.76 -4.73
C ARG A 247 -6.85 8.34 -6.02
N CYS A 248 -5.54 8.13 -6.01
CA CYS A 248 -4.86 7.52 -7.15
C CYS A 248 -5.45 6.13 -7.39
N ARG A 249 -6.04 5.91 -8.57
CA ARG A 249 -6.64 4.62 -8.97
C ARG A 249 -5.76 3.86 -9.96
N ARG A 250 -4.84 4.56 -10.64
CA ARG A 250 -3.91 4.03 -11.63
C ARG A 250 -2.50 4.59 -11.44
N ILE A 251 -1.46 3.85 -11.86
CA ILE A 251 -0.06 4.33 -11.87
C ILE A 251 0.08 5.68 -12.61
N SER A 252 -0.72 5.90 -13.66
CA SER A 252 -0.74 7.16 -14.40
C SER A 252 -1.04 8.36 -13.52
N ASP A 253 -1.96 8.21 -12.56
CA ASP A 253 -2.37 9.29 -11.66
C ASP A 253 -1.20 9.72 -10.78
N LEU A 254 -0.42 8.75 -10.32
CA LEU A 254 0.78 9.02 -9.53
C LEU A 254 1.91 9.65 -10.36
N THR A 255 2.08 9.17 -11.60
CA THR A 255 3.10 9.71 -12.51
C THR A 255 2.84 11.20 -12.79
N GLU A 256 1.56 11.57 -12.92
CA GLU A 256 1.15 12.96 -13.08
C GLU A 256 1.45 13.80 -11.83
N ILE A 257 1.19 13.26 -10.63
CA ILE A 257 1.54 13.94 -9.36
C ILE A 257 3.05 14.18 -9.28
N LEU A 258 3.88 13.18 -9.60
CA LEU A 258 5.34 13.32 -9.58
C LEU A 258 5.82 14.38 -10.59
N ARG A 259 5.27 14.37 -11.82
CA ARG A 259 5.58 15.36 -12.85
C ARG A 259 5.18 16.76 -12.43
N GLN A 260 3.99 16.91 -11.86
CA GLN A 260 3.49 18.20 -11.38
C GLN A 260 4.41 18.76 -10.29
N LEU A 261 4.81 17.93 -9.33
CA LEU A 261 5.70 18.32 -8.25
C LEU A 261 7.11 18.69 -8.77
N CYS A 262 7.66 17.94 -9.74
CA CYS A 262 8.92 18.31 -10.40
C CYS A 262 8.82 19.68 -11.09
N ASN A 263 7.76 19.92 -11.85
CA ASN A 263 7.57 21.20 -12.52
C ASN A 263 7.45 22.36 -11.53
N ASP A 264 6.72 22.15 -10.44
CA ASP A 264 6.58 23.15 -9.37
C ASP A 264 7.93 23.46 -8.69
N ILE A 265 8.81 22.46 -8.52
CA ILE A 265 10.18 22.66 -8.02
C ILE A 265 11.01 23.50 -8.99
N LEU A 266 11.01 23.15 -10.27
CA LEU A 266 11.82 23.81 -11.29
C LEU A 266 11.44 25.29 -11.45
N VAL A 267 10.13 25.58 -11.44
CA VAL A 267 9.61 26.96 -11.49
C VAL A 267 10.09 27.77 -10.27
N LYS A 268 10.18 27.15 -9.09
CA LYS A 268 10.66 27.81 -7.88
C LYS A 268 12.17 27.99 -7.85
N GLU A 269 12.93 27.02 -8.33
CA GLU A 269 14.38 27.11 -8.45
C GLU A 269 14.80 28.28 -9.35
N GLU A 270 13.99 28.59 -10.38
CA GLU A 270 14.16 29.77 -11.24
C GLU A 270 13.72 31.09 -10.57
N GLN A 271 12.78 31.05 -9.62
CA GLN A 271 12.22 32.23 -8.92
C GLN A 271 12.96 32.61 -7.61
N ASN A 272 13.65 31.67 -6.95
CA ASN A 272 14.22 31.81 -5.60
C ASN A 272 15.76 31.96 -5.55
N LEU A 273 16.39 32.63 -6.52
CA LEU A 273 17.80 33.01 -6.40
C LEU A 273 17.98 34.30 -5.58
N PRO A 274 17.96 34.26 -4.22
CA PRO A 274 18.97 35.01 -3.41
C PRO A 274 19.32 34.45 -1.98
N ASP A 275 20.45 34.94 -1.42
CA ASP A 275 21.25 34.58 -0.21
C ASP A 275 20.60 33.81 0.98
N GLU A 276 21.24 32.69 1.37
CA GLU A 276 20.94 31.87 2.56
C GLU A 276 21.15 32.63 3.90
N ASP A 277 20.25 32.45 4.88
CA ASP A 277 20.44 32.97 6.24
C ASP A 277 21.11 31.93 7.16
N PRO A 278 22.31 32.25 7.69
CA PRO A 278 23.20 31.29 8.35
C PRO A 278 22.68 30.76 9.70
N VAL A 279 21.56 31.27 10.22
CA VAL A 279 20.97 30.79 11.49
C VAL A 279 20.28 29.43 11.28
N ILE A 280 19.64 29.20 10.15
CA ILE A 280 18.89 27.95 9.94
C ILE A 280 19.80 26.78 9.60
N GLY A 281 20.90 27.02 8.87
CA GLY A 281 21.95 26.01 8.68
C GLY A 281 22.42 25.43 10.03
N LYS A 282 22.68 26.29 11.02
CA LYS A 282 23.07 25.87 12.37
C LYS A 282 21.99 25.09 13.11
N VAL A 283 20.72 25.38 12.86
CA VAL A 283 19.59 24.67 13.47
C VAL A 283 19.47 23.26 12.86
N ILE A 284 19.65 23.12 11.56
CA ILE A 284 19.69 21.82 10.86
C ILE A 284 20.81 20.96 11.44
N ASP A 285 22.02 21.52 11.54
CA ASP A 285 23.19 20.81 12.09
C ASP A 285 22.94 20.39 13.52
N TYR A 286 22.39 21.28 14.35
CA TYR A 286 22.07 20.96 15.73
C TYR A 286 21.05 19.81 15.85
N ILE A 287 20.00 19.79 15.03
CA ILE A 287 19.03 18.69 15.01
C ILE A 287 19.72 17.38 14.56
N ARG A 288 20.57 17.41 13.54
CA ARG A 288 21.32 16.23 13.07
C ARG A 288 22.27 15.66 14.11
N GLU A 289 22.90 16.52 14.91
CA GLU A 289 23.83 16.09 15.95
C GLU A 289 23.11 15.56 17.20
N ASN A 290 21.87 16.01 17.44
CA ASN A 290 21.15 15.77 18.71
C ASN A 290 19.82 15.00 18.56
N TYR A 291 19.48 14.46 17.38
CA TYR A 291 18.18 13.81 17.15
C TYR A 291 17.92 12.61 18.08
N THR A 292 18.96 12.00 18.62
CA THR A 292 18.88 10.85 19.54
C THR A 292 18.41 11.24 20.95
N ASP A 293 18.38 12.54 21.30
CA ASP A 293 17.89 13.01 22.59
C ASP A 293 16.35 13.03 22.62
N PRO A 294 15.68 12.18 23.43
CA PRO A 294 14.22 12.20 23.56
C PRO A 294 13.68 13.50 24.18
N GLY A 295 14.52 14.28 24.87
CA GLY A 295 14.22 15.60 25.41
C GLY A 295 14.37 16.76 24.42
N LEU A 296 14.87 16.50 23.20
CA LEU A 296 15.07 17.53 22.19
C LEU A 296 13.75 18.22 21.86
N SER A 297 13.67 19.51 22.18
CA SER A 297 12.49 20.32 21.97
C SER A 297 12.82 21.56 21.15
N MET A 298 11.90 21.98 20.29
CA MET A 298 12.06 23.20 19.50
C MET A 298 12.13 24.46 20.36
N GLY A 299 11.55 24.42 21.57
CA GLY A 299 11.72 25.49 22.56
C GLY A 299 13.16 25.64 23.05
N THR A 300 13.86 24.51 23.23
CA THR A 300 15.27 24.50 23.63
C THR A 300 16.14 25.10 22.54
N ILE A 301 15.97 24.65 21.29
CA ILE A 301 16.74 25.13 20.14
C ILE A 301 16.48 26.63 19.91
N ALA A 302 15.23 27.08 20.02
CA ALA A 302 14.89 28.49 19.85
C ALA A 302 15.56 29.38 20.90
N SER A 303 15.59 28.91 22.14
CA SER A 303 16.24 29.63 23.25
C SER A 303 17.75 29.79 23.03
N MET A 304 18.42 28.80 22.43
CA MET A 304 19.86 28.87 22.11
C MET A 304 20.20 29.98 21.10
N HIS A 305 19.25 30.33 20.25
CA HIS A 305 19.39 31.38 19.24
C HIS A 305 18.68 32.69 19.62
N GLY A 306 18.28 32.84 20.89
CA GLY A 306 17.66 34.07 21.40
C GLY A 306 16.29 34.38 20.80
N MET A 307 15.55 33.36 20.36
CA MET A 307 14.25 33.52 19.71
C MET A 307 13.16 32.67 20.37
N SER A 308 11.90 33.05 20.13
CA SER A 308 10.77 32.24 20.57
C SER A 308 10.68 30.96 19.74
N ALA A 309 10.13 29.88 20.32
CA ALA A 309 9.89 28.62 19.61
C ALA A 309 9.03 28.82 18.35
N ALA A 310 8.07 29.73 18.43
CA ALA A 310 7.22 30.10 17.30
C ALA A 310 8.02 30.81 16.19
N ASN A 311 8.89 31.77 16.54
CA ASN A 311 9.73 32.47 15.57
C ASN A 311 10.78 31.54 14.95
N LEU A 312 11.41 30.66 15.71
CA LEU A 312 12.33 29.66 15.16
C LEU A 312 11.59 28.71 14.23
N SER A 313 10.45 28.17 14.67
CA SER A 313 9.68 27.24 13.85
C SER A 313 9.19 27.89 12.56
N LEU A 314 8.81 29.17 12.61
CA LEU A 314 8.43 29.95 11.44
C LEU A 314 9.63 30.19 10.53
N LYS A 315 10.75 30.69 11.04
CA LYS A 315 11.96 30.99 10.28
C LYS A 315 12.63 29.75 9.67
N TYR A 316 12.69 28.66 10.44
CA TYR A 316 13.16 27.37 9.98
C TYR A 316 12.26 26.83 8.88
N LYS A 317 10.93 26.94 9.05
CA LYS A 317 9.98 26.58 8.01
C LYS A 317 10.13 27.47 6.76
N GLU A 318 10.33 28.76 6.91
CA GLU A 318 10.52 29.72 5.81
C GLU A 318 11.75 29.38 4.95
N GLN A 319 12.80 28.80 5.53
CA GLN A 319 14.04 28.48 4.81
C GLN A 319 14.21 27.01 4.43
N THR A 320 13.71 26.08 5.25
CA THR A 320 13.88 24.63 5.00
C THR A 320 12.66 23.98 4.41
N GLY A 321 11.52 24.67 4.47
CA GLY A 321 10.28 24.12 3.97
C GLY A 321 9.40 23.37 4.95
N MET A 322 9.97 22.86 6.02
CA MET A 322 9.29 21.96 6.96
C MET A 322 9.42 22.48 8.37
N TYR A 323 8.54 22.05 9.28
CA TYR A 323 8.77 22.35 10.69
C TYR A 323 9.98 21.58 11.20
N PRO A 324 10.76 22.16 12.12
CA PRO A 324 11.94 21.47 12.66
C PRO A 324 11.58 20.19 13.44
N SER A 325 10.33 20.07 13.93
CA SER A 325 9.79 18.83 14.49
C SER A 325 9.55 17.73 13.47
N GLU A 326 9.19 18.09 12.23
CA GLU A 326 9.00 17.14 11.13
C GLU A 326 10.35 16.65 10.61
N TYR A 327 11.31 17.57 10.50
CA TYR A 327 12.69 17.22 10.17
C TYR A 327 13.30 16.22 11.17
N LEU A 328 13.10 16.48 12.47
CA LEU A 328 13.51 15.57 13.53
C LEU A 328 12.82 14.20 13.41
N LEU A 329 11.52 14.16 13.11
CA LEU A 329 10.80 12.91 12.91
C LEU A 329 11.42 12.10 11.75
N LEU A 330 11.68 12.73 10.61
CA LEU A 330 12.27 12.09 9.44
C LEU A 330 13.65 11.51 9.73
N LEU A 331 14.54 12.29 10.36
CA LEU A 331 15.86 11.81 10.76
C LEU A 331 15.78 10.58 11.66
N ARG A 332 14.86 10.58 12.62
CA ARG A 332 14.66 9.44 13.53
C ARG A 332 14.12 8.21 12.80
N MET A 333 13.21 8.39 11.84
CA MET A 333 12.65 7.29 11.06
C MET A 333 13.68 6.69 10.11
N GLU A 334 14.49 7.51 9.44
CA GLU A 334 15.58 7.05 8.60
C GLU A 334 16.61 6.26 9.39
N LYS A 335 17.04 6.80 10.55
CA LYS A 335 17.97 6.03 11.40
C LYS A 335 17.36 4.73 11.93
N ALA A 336 16.06 4.73 12.23
CA ALA A 336 15.37 3.53 12.67
C ALA A 336 15.33 2.46 11.58
N LYS A 337 15.12 2.84 10.31
CA LYS A 337 15.18 1.91 9.16
C LYS A 337 16.55 1.25 9.08
N GLU A 338 17.62 2.04 9.09
CA GLU A 338 19.01 1.53 9.09
C GLU A 338 19.26 0.54 10.22
N LEU A 339 18.90 0.88 11.46
CA LEU A 339 19.11 -0.02 12.61
C LEU A 339 18.25 -1.28 12.52
N LEU A 340 17.05 -1.22 11.93
CA LEU A 340 16.18 -2.37 11.76
C LEU A 340 16.72 -3.36 10.72
N SER A 341 17.38 -2.87 9.66
CA SER A 341 17.97 -3.67 8.59
C SER A 341 19.37 -4.18 8.92
N GLU A 342 20.21 -3.37 9.57
CA GLU A 342 21.63 -3.66 9.74
C GLU A 342 21.96 -4.32 11.08
N THR A 343 21.01 -4.35 12.03
CA THR A 343 21.30 -4.82 13.40
C THR A 343 20.23 -5.75 13.97
N ASP A 344 20.63 -6.49 15.01
CA ASP A 344 19.76 -7.34 15.83
C ASP A 344 19.15 -6.62 17.03
N MET A 345 19.34 -5.29 17.17
CA MET A 345 18.86 -4.52 18.31
C MET A 345 17.36 -4.72 18.53
N SER A 346 16.88 -4.77 19.77
CA SER A 346 15.44 -4.94 19.99
C SER A 346 14.66 -3.70 19.45
N ILE A 347 13.38 -3.88 19.09
CA ILE A 347 12.53 -2.75 18.65
C ILE A 347 12.45 -1.66 19.73
N GLN A 348 12.54 -2.08 21.00
CA GLN A 348 12.58 -1.17 22.13
C GLN A 348 13.89 -0.37 22.15
N ASP A 349 15.03 -1.04 22.02
CA ASP A 349 16.34 -0.38 22.01
C ASP A 349 16.47 0.57 20.83
N ILE A 350 16.00 0.19 19.64
CA ILE A 350 16.00 1.07 18.46
C ILE A 350 15.17 2.32 18.74
N GLY A 351 13.97 2.18 19.31
CA GLY A 351 13.15 3.31 19.70
C GLY A 351 13.90 4.27 20.62
N THR A 352 14.60 3.75 21.63
CA THR A 352 15.43 4.57 22.53
C THR A 352 16.63 5.20 21.82
N THR A 353 17.34 4.45 20.96
CA THR A 353 18.51 4.95 20.22
C THR A 353 18.16 6.08 19.26
N VAL A 354 17.00 6.03 18.63
CA VAL A 354 16.53 7.10 17.74
C VAL A 354 15.75 8.19 18.49
N GLY A 355 15.82 8.23 19.83
CA GLY A 355 15.29 9.35 20.62
C GLY A 355 13.79 9.30 20.95
N TYR A 356 13.24 8.11 21.16
CA TYR A 356 11.91 7.93 21.79
C TYR A 356 12.04 7.45 23.24
N TYR A 357 11.19 7.99 24.12
CA TYR A 357 11.11 7.56 25.53
C TYR A 357 10.62 6.13 25.69
N ASP A 358 9.69 5.70 24.82
CA ASP A 358 9.08 4.38 24.91
C ASP A 358 8.83 3.77 23.53
N SER A 359 8.86 2.44 23.49
CA SER A 359 8.69 1.66 22.28
C SER A 359 7.30 1.76 21.66
N SER A 360 6.26 2.03 22.45
CA SER A 360 4.88 2.12 21.95
C SER A 360 4.70 3.37 21.09
N SER A 361 5.24 4.50 21.56
CA SER A 361 5.29 5.77 20.83
C SER A 361 6.08 5.62 19.52
N PHE A 362 7.24 4.98 19.57
CA PHE A 362 8.04 4.67 18.39
C PHE A 362 7.28 3.78 17.39
N ILE A 363 6.76 2.63 17.83
CA ILE A 363 6.04 1.67 16.96
C ILE A 363 4.86 2.34 16.27
N ARG A 364 4.07 3.15 17.00
CA ARG A 364 2.94 3.88 16.44
C ARG A 364 3.40 4.86 15.36
N ARG A 365 4.42 5.67 15.64
CA ARG A 365 4.96 6.65 14.68
C ARG A 365 5.58 5.97 13.46
N PHE A 366 6.36 4.91 13.67
CA PHE A 366 6.95 4.14 12.58
C PHE A 366 5.90 3.49 11.71
N LYS A 367 4.86 2.87 12.29
CA LYS A 367 3.75 2.29 11.51
C LYS A 367 2.99 3.35 10.72
N GLN A 368 2.75 4.52 11.31
CA GLN A 368 2.11 5.63 10.61
C GLN A 368 2.93 6.11 9.42
N HIS A 369 4.26 6.14 9.54
CA HIS A 369 5.15 6.64 8.50
C HIS A 369 5.46 5.59 7.42
N MET A 370 5.70 4.33 7.81
CA MET A 370 6.15 3.25 6.91
C MET A 370 5.03 2.32 6.44
N GLY A 371 3.81 2.47 6.95
CA GLY A 371 2.66 1.59 6.64
C GLY A 371 2.71 0.20 7.30
N VAL A 372 3.86 -0.20 7.86
CA VAL A 372 4.06 -1.49 8.55
C VAL A 372 4.74 -1.29 9.90
N THR A 373 4.59 -2.26 10.82
CA THR A 373 5.27 -2.19 12.12
C THR A 373 6.80 -2.37 11.97
N PRO A 374 7.62 -1.85 12.90
CA PRO A 374 9.07 -2.08 12.89
C PRO A 374 9.46 -3.56 12.83
N ALA A 375 8.73 -4.41 13.57
CA ALA A 375 8.97 -5.85 13.56
C ALA A 375 8.72 -6.47 12.18
N LYS A 376 7.61 -6.08 11.52
CA LYS A 376 7.31 -6.54 10.16
C LYS A 376 8.35 -6.00 9.16
N TYR A 377 8.75 -4.74 9.30
CA TYR A 377 9.80 -4.13 8.49
C TYR A 377 11.11 -4.91 8.59
N ARG A 378 11.58 -5.23 9.81
CA ARG A 378 12.78 -6.05 10.01
C ARG A 378 12.67 -7.42 9.35
N THR A 379 11.57 -8.14 9.52
CA THR A 379 11.40 -9.46 8.88
C THR A 379 11.47 -9.34 7.36
N LEU A 380 10.91 -8.27 6.80
CA LEU A 380 10.97 -7.99 5.37
C LEU A 380 12.39 -7.67 4.90
N MET A 381 13.25 -7.08 5.74
CA MET A 381 14.65 -6.78 5.39
C MET A 381 15.61 -7.96 5.65
N LYS A 382 15.36 -8.78 6.67
CA LYS A 382 16.22 -9.94 7.02
C LYS A 382 16.02 -11.16 6.16
N ASN A 383 14.84 -11.34 5.57
CA ASN A 383 14.60 -12.42 4.61
C ASN A 383 15.23 -12.15 3.24
N VAL A 384 16.10 -11.15 3.17
CA VAL A 384 16.76 -10.63 1.97
C VAL A 384 18.30 -10.73 2.10
N THR A 385 18.82 -10.92 3.33
CA THR A 385 20.23 -11.26 3.62
C THR A 385 20.41 -12.76 3.83
#